data_AF-A0A0K8UYT2-F1
#
_entry.id   AF-A0A0K8UYT2-F1
#
_cell.length_a   1.000
_cell.length_b   1.000
_cell.length_c   1.000
_cell.angle_alpha   90.00
_cell.angle_beta   90.00
_cell.angle_gamma   90.00
#
_symmetry.space_group_name_H-M   'P 1'
#
loop_
_entity.id
_entity.type
_entity.pdbx_description
1 polymer ?
#
loop_
_entity_poly.entity_id
_entity_poly.type
_entity_poly.pdbx_seq_one_letter_code
_entity_poly.pdbx_strand_id
1 'polypeptide(L)'
;STTLEDDDVKAARRQEIIKITEQLIEAINSGDFDGYTKICDPHLTAFEPEALGNLVEGIDFHKFYFENVLGKNCKAINTTILNPHVHLLGEDAACIAYVRLTQYID
;
A
#
# COMPACT_ATOMS: atom_id res chain seq x y z
N SER A 1 2.72 -18.86 -30.38
CA SER A 1 3.25 -17.48 -30.30
C SER A 1 2.47 -16.62 -29.32
N THR A 2 1.15 -16.79 -29.20
CA THR A 2 0.26 -16.03 -28.30
C THR A 2 0.47 -16.21 -26.79
N THR A 3 1.08 -17.32 -26.34
CA THR A 3 1.22 -17.60 -24.89
C THR A 3 2.31 -16.77 -24.20
N LEU A 4 3.35 -16.35 -24.93
CA LEU A 4 4.46 -15.58 -24.35
C LEU A 4 4.06 -14.13 -24.11
N GLU A 5 3.32 -13.53 -25.07
CA GLU A 5 2.82 -12.15 -24.96
C GLU A 5 1.84 -11.99 -23.79
N ASP A 6 0.94 -12.97 -23.58
CA ASP A 6 0.00 -12.96 -22.46
C ASP A 6 0.68 -13.05 -21.08
N ASP A 7 1.77 -13.82 -20.98
CA ASP A 7 2.52 -13.96 -19.73
C ASP A 7 3.35 -12.70 -19.43
N ASP A 8 3.93 -12.07 -20.45
CA ASP A 8 4.64 -10.79 -20.32
C ASP A 8 3.71 -9.66 -19.88
N VAL A 9 2.49 -9.60 -20.45
CA VAL A 9 1.47 -8.62 -20.03
C VAL A 9 1.07 -8.84 -18.57
N LYS A 10 0.85 -10.09 -18.14
CA LYS A 10 0.55 -10.40 -16.74
C LYS A 10 1.72 -10.04 -15.82
N ALA A 11 2.96 -10.28 -16.24
CA ALA A 11 4.14 -9.91 -15.48
C ALA A 11 4.24 -8.39 -15.30
N ALA A 12 4.01 -7.62 -16.37
CA ALA A 12 3.98 -6.16 -16.32
C ALA A 12 2.90 -5.64 -15.35
N ARG A 13 1.68 -6.18 -15.43
CA ARG A 13 0.59 -5.82 -14.51
C ARG A 13 0.93 -6.14 -13.05
N ARG A 14 1.54 -7.29 -12.78
CA ARG A 14 2.00 -7.64 -11.42
C ARG A 14 3.03 -6.63 -10.90
N GLN A 15 3.97 -6.22 -11.74
CA GLN A 15 5.00 -5.26 -11.38
C GLN A 15 4.41 -3.86 -11.08
N GLU A 16 3.38 -3.46 -11.82
CA GLU A 16 2.66 -2.20 -11.58
C GLU A 16 1.96 -2.18 -10.22
N ILE A 17 1.29 -3.27 -9.82
CA ILE A 17 0.66 -3.39 -8.50
C ILE A 17 1.70 -3.29 -7.38
N ILE A 18 2.86 -3.93 -7.55
CA ILE A 18 3.97 -3.82 -6.58
C ILE A 18 4.43 -2.37 -6.47
N LYS A 19 4.65 -1.70 -7.61
CA LYS A 19 5.10 -0.30 -7.65
C LYS A 19 4.11 0.66 -6.99
N ILE A 20 2.81 0.51 -7.24
CA ILE A 20 1.78 1.34 -6.59
C ILE A 20 1.77 1.08 -5.07
N THR A 21 1.95 -0.16 -4.65
CA THR A 21 2.04 -0.52 -3.22
C THR A 21 3.28 0.11 -2.55
N GLU A 22 4.42 0.15 -3.25
CA GLU A 22 5.62 0.85 -2.78
C GLU A 22 5.38 2.35 -2.61
N GLN A 23 4.74 2.99 -3.60
CA GLN A 23 4.37 4.42 -3.54
C GLN A 23 3.39 4.72 -2.40
N LEU A 24 2.43 3.83 -2.15
CA LEU A 24 1.50 3.95 -1.03
C LEU A 24 2.24 3.92 0.31
N ILE A 25 3.17 2.97 0.48
CA ILE A 25 3.98 2.84 1.70
C ILE A 25 4.89 4.06 1.87
N GLU A 26 5.46 4.59 0.79
CA GLU A 26 6.28 5.80 0.82
C GLU A 26 5.46 7.03 1.26
N ALA A 27 4.24 7.18 0.75
CA ALA A 27 3.33 8.24 1.19
C ALA A 27 3.03 8.14 2.69
N ILE A 28 2.78 6.92 3.20
CA ILE A 28 2.58 6.68 4.64
C ILE A 28 3.85 7.05 5.44
N ASN A 29 5.02 6.58 5.02
CA ASN A 29 6.27 6.80 5.75
C ASN A 29 6.69 8.28 5.78
N SER A 30 6.41 9.03 4.72
CA SER A 30 6.73 10.46 4.61
C SER A 30 5.65 11.38 5.20
N GLY A 31 4.48 10.83 5.57
CA GLY A 31 3.34 11.63 6.01
C GLY A 31 2.68 12.43 4.88
N ASP A 32 2.86 12.02 3.62
CA ASP A 32 2.21 12.64 2.46
C ASP A 32 0.77 12.15 2.31
N PHE A 33 -0.16 12.84 2.97
CA PHE A 33 -1.58 12.52 2.91
C PHE A 33 -2.18 12.74 1.51
N ASP A 34 -1.70 13.74 0.76
CA ASP A 34 -2.17 14.01 -0.59
C ASP A 34 -1.74 12.91 -1.57
N GLY A 35 -0.53 12.36 -1.39
CA GLY A 35 -0.06 11.18 -2.11
C GLY A 35 -0.89 9.93 -1.77
N TYR A 36 -1.17 9.70 -0.49
CA TYR A 36 -1.99 8.59 0.00
C TYR A 36 -3.40 8.59 -0.63
N THR A 37 -4.08 9.74 -0.61
CA THR A 37 -5.46 9.87 -1.10
C THR A 37 -5.60 9.80 -2.62
N LYS A 38 -4.53 9.99 -3.39
CA LYS A 38 -4.53 9.74 -4.85
C LYS A 38 -4.56 8.26 -5.20
N ILE A 39 -4.08 7.40 -4.30
CA ILE A 39 -3.98 5.96 -4.50
C ILE A 39 -5.20 5.24 -3.89
N CYS A 40 -5.67 5.69 -2.74
CA CYS A 40 -6.77 5.06 -2.02
C CYS A 40 -8.16 5.52 -2.51
N ASP A 41 -9.10 4.59 -2.60
CA ASP A 41 -10.51 4.90 -2.83
C ASP A 41 -11.10 5.69 -1.64
N PRO A 42 -11.96 6.71 -1.85
CA PRO A 42 -12.60 7.46 -0.77
C PRO A 42 -13.41 6.60 0.23
N HIS A 43 -13.87 5.42 -0.19
CA HIS A 43 -14.61 4.43 0.61
C HIS A 43 -13.74 3.21 0.94
N LEU A 44 -12.41 3.37 1.00
CA LEU A 44 -11.48 2.33 1.41
C LEU A 44 -11.94 1.66 2.70
N THR A 45 -11.95 0.32 2.71
CA THR A 45 -12.20 -0.46 3.91
C THR A 45 -10.90 -0.95 4.52
N ALA A 46 -10.82 -1.00 5.85
CA ALA A 46 -9.59 -1.37 6.55
C ALA A 46 -9.86 -2.27 7.76
N PHE A 47 -8.95 -3.24 7.94
CA PHE A 47 -8.72 -3.96 9.18
C PHE A 47 -7.26 -3.79 9.58
N GLU A 48 -7.04 -3.09 10.69
CA GLU A 48 -5.73 -2.80 11.24
C GLU A 48 -5.78 -2.82 12.78
N PRO A 49 -4.64 -3.02 13.47
CA PRO A 49 -4.60 -3.08 14.93
C PRO A 49 -5.30 -1.88 15.61
N GLU A 50 -5.17 -0.70 15.03
CA GLU A 50 -5.73 0.57 15.47
C GLU A 50 -7.27 0.58 15.49
N ALA A 51 -7.91 -0.23 14.64
CA ALA A 51 -9.37 -0.36 14.56
C ALA A 51 -9.96 -1.34 15.59
N LEU A 52 -9.12 -2.02 16.38
CA LEU A 52 -9.52 -2.93 17.46
C LEU A 52 -10.53 -4.00 17.02
N GLY A 53 -10.34 -4.55 15.81
CA GLY A 53 -11.18 -5.62 15.26
C GLY A 53 -12.47 -5.15 14.58
N ASN A 54 -12.72 -3.84 14.49
CA ASN A 54 -13.85 -3.29 13.73
C ASN A 54 -13.46 -3.06 12.27
N LEU A 55 -14.46 -3.13 11.38
CA LEU A 55 -14.32 -2.69 10.00
C LEU A 55 -14.39 -1.15 9.97
N VAL A 56 -13.33 -0.51 9.49
CA VAL A 56 -13.31 0.93 9.21
C VAL A 56 -13.64 1.16 7.74
N GLU A 57 -14.41 2.20 7.45
CA GLU A 57 -14.71 2.66 6.09
C GLU A 57 -14.34 4.14 5.96
N GLY A 58 -13.68 4.48 4.86
CA GLY A 58 -13.29 5.84 4.51
C GLY A 58 -11.89 6.25 4.95
N ILE A 59 -11.52 7.47 4.57
CA ILE A 59 -10.15 7.97 4.73
C ILE A 59 -9.93 8.72 6.05
N ASP A 60 -10.99 9.27 6.65
CA ASP A 60 -10.88 10.16 7.82
C ASP A 60 -10.21 9.50 9.03
N PHE A 61 -10.41 8.19 9.23
CA PHE A 61 -9.74 7.43 10.28
C PHE A 61 -8.21 7.49 10.13
N HIS A 62 -7.71 7.28 8.92
CA HIS A 62 -6.28 7.29 8.61
C HIS A 62 -5.71 8.71 8.64
N LYS A 63 -6.49 9.71 8.18
CA LYS A 63 -6.10 11.13 8.18
C LYS A 63 -5.64 11.61 9.56
N PHE A 64 -6.31 11.15 10.62
CA PHE A 64 -5.91 11.44 12.00
C PHE A 64 -4.43 11.11 12.26
N TYR A 65 -3.92 9.98 11.78
CA TYR A 65 -2.53 9.57 11.97
C TYR A 65 -1.54 10.43 11.18
N PHE A 66 -1.90 10.85 9.97
CA PHE A 66 -1.09 11.77 9.16
C PHE A 66 -0.91 13.12 9.87
N GLU A 67 -1.99 13.70 10.39
CA GLU A 67 -1.96 15.02 11.03
C GLU A 67 -1.30 15.00 12.42
N ASN A 68 -1.46 13.90 13.18
CA ASN A 68 -1.10 13.89 14.60
C ASN A 68 0.16 13.09 14.94
N VAL A 69 0.52 12.08 14.13
CA VAL A 69 1.58 11.11 14.45
C VAL A 69 2.73 11.15 13.44
N LEU A 70 2.41 10.98 12.14
CA LEU A 70 3.42 10.78 11.11
C LEU A 70 4.18 12.07 10.77
N GLY A 71 3.51 13.22 10.70
CA GLY A 71 4.13 14.52 10.42
C GLY A 71 5.12 15.03 11.47
N LYS A 72 5.28 14.34 12.60
CA LYS A 72 6.14 14.77 13.73
C LYS A 72 7.36 13.87 13.98
N ASN A 73 7.48 12.73 13.29
CA ASN A 73 8.52 11.73 13.56
C ASN A 73 9.62 11.74 12.48
N CYS A 74 10.66 12.55 12.66
CA CYS A 74 11.85 12.62 11.79
C CYS A 74 12.88 11.49 12.04
N LYS A 75 12.45 10.28 12.44
CA LYS A 75 13.39 9.16 12.54
C LYS A 75 13.60 8.56 11.15
N ALA A 76 14.85 8.23 10.80
CA ALA A 76 15.13 7.53 9.57
C ALA A 76 14.49 6.12 9.64
N ILE A 77 13.44 5.93 8.85
CA ILE A 77 12.71 4.66 8.74
C ILE A 77 13.04 4.06 7.38
N ASN A 78 13.47 2.80 7.39
CA ASN A 78 13.60 2.01 6.16
C ASN A 78 12.48 0.98 6.12
N THR A 79 11.66 0.98 5.07
CA THR A 79 10.62 -0.04 4.88
C THR A 79 10.93 -0.90 3.66
N THR A 80 10.77 -2.22 3.81
CA THR A 80 10.99 -3.19 2.73
C THR A 80 9.78 -4.10 2.60
N ILE A 81 9.31 -4.30 1.36
CA ILE A 81 8.30 -5.29 1.01
C ILE A 81 9.01 -6.63 0.79
N LEU A 82 8.71 -7.62 1.62
CA LEU A 82 9.26 -8.97 1.50
C LEU A 82 8.22 -9.90 0.87
N ASN A 83 8.68 -10.70 -0.10
CA ASN A 83 7.91 -11.72 -0.81
C ASN A 83 6.54 -11.21 -1.29
N PRO A 84 6.47 -10.17 -2.16
CA PRO A 84 5.20 -9.72 -2.70
C PRO A 84 4.56 -10.79 -3.58
N HIS A 85 3.33 -11.17 -3.25
CA HIS A 85 2.52 -12.10 -4.01
C HIS A 85 1.32 -11.36 -4.61
N VAL A 86 1.33 -11.18 -5.93
CA VAL A 86 0.23 -10.53 -6.66
C VAL A 86 -0.63 -11.58 -7.36
N HIS A 87 -1.93 -11.55 -7.07
CA HIS A 87 -2.96 -12.34 -7.72
C HIS A 87 -3.85 -11.43 -8.58
N LEU A 88 -3.82 -11.62 -9.90
CA LEU A 88 -4.67 -10.87 -10.82
C LEU A 88 -6.07 -11.49 -10.87
N LEU A 89 -7.10 -10.67 -10.68
CA LEU A 89 -8.51 -11.04 -10.65
C LEU A 89 -9.21 -10.45 -11.88
N GLY A 90 -8.99 -11.06 -13.05
CA GLY A 90 -9.51 -10.56 -14.31
C GLY A 90 -8.75 -9.33 -14.83
N GLU A 91 -9.47 -8.42 -15.48
CA GLU A 91 -8.90 -7.27 -16.18
C GLU A 91 -8.73 -6.05 -15.24
N ASP A 92 -9.65 -5.85 -14.30
CA ASP A 92 -9.72 -4.61 -13.51
C ASP A 92 -9.42 -4.78 -12.02
N ALA A 93 -9.18 -6.00 -11.55
CA ALA A 93 -8.91 -6.25 -10.13
C ALA A 93 -7.61 -7.04 -9.91
N ALA A 94 -6.98 -6.80 -8.77
CA ALA A 94 -5.83 -7.54 -8.28
C ALA A 94 -5.81 -7.52 -6.75
N CYS A 95 -5.15 -8.51 -6.16
CA CYS A 95 -4.85 -8.58 -4.74
C CYS A 95 -3.34 -8.76 -4.57
N ILE A 96 -2.75 -8.02 -3.63
CA ILE A 96 -1.35 -8.19 -3.23
C ILE A 96 -1.28 -8.54 -1.75
N ALA A 97 -0.47 -9.54 -1.43
CA ALA A 97 -0.11 -9.91 -0.06
C ALA A 97 1.41 -9.90 0.08
N TYR A 98 1.91 -9.40 1.20
CA TYR A 98 3.34 -9.26 1.47
C TYR A 98 3.62 -9.15 2.97
N VAL A 99 4.89 -9.29 3.34
CA VAL A 99 5.37 -8.97 4.68
C VAL A 99 6.03 -7.58 4.64
N ARG A 100 5.53 -6.63 5.43
CA ARG A 100 6.13 -5.30 5.58
C ARG A 100 7.17 -5.34 6.70
N LEU A 101 8.45 -5.23 6.35
CA LEU A 101 9.52 -5.07 7.33
C LEU A 101 9.84 -3.59 7.48
N THR A 102 9.70 -3.06 8.70
CA THR A 102 10.04 -1.67 9.03
C THR A 102 11.22 -1.65 9.99
N GLN A 103 12.29 -0.97 9.61
CA GLN A 103 13.49 -0.79 10.43
C GLN A 103 13.57 0.68 10.86
N TYR A 104 13.84 0.87 12.15
CA TYR A 104 14.08 2.18 12.74
C TYR A 104 15.59 2.30 12.98
N ILE A 105 16.20 3.37 12.50
CA ILE A 105 17.59 3.70 12.82
C ILE A 105 17.57 4.53 14.11
N ASP A 106 18.31 4.06 15.12
CA ASP A 106 18.53 4.76 16.39
C ASP A 106 19.55 5.89 16.28
#